data_AF-A0A7J2I4C2-F1
#
_entry.id   AF-A0A7J2I4C2-F1
#
_cell.length_a   1.000
_cell.length_b   1.000
_cell.length_c   1.000
_cell.angle_alpha   90.00
_cell.angle_beta   90.00
_cell.angle_gamma   90.00
#
_symmetry.space_group_name_H-M   'P 1'
#
loop_
_entity.id
_entity.type
_entity.pdbx_description
1 polymer ?
#
loop_
_entity_poly.entity_id
_entity_poly.type
_entity_poly.pdbx_seq_one_letter_code
_entity_poly.pdbx_strand_id
1 'polypeptide(L)'
;MKPVGFLNPVLAVVVITVVVLYYSVRLHRGLVGRSLFSQARLFLKAGWTKAALTSLALSFVVFVLGRAVSFLVLFGALPGTAVDTVRNALDLASALMTAFSVCFLYFVIKPRRAT
;
A
#
# COMPACT_ATOMS: atom_id res chain seq x y z
N MET A 1 -26.23 -12.83 -21.40
CA MET A 1 -24.97 -13.44 -20.94
C MET A 1 -24.62 -12.84 -19.59
N LYS A 2 -24.57 -13.65 -18.52
CA LYS A 2 -24.18 -13.18 -17.17
C LYS A 2 -22.66 -12.93 -17.18
N PRO A 3 -22.17 -11.73 -16.82
CA PRO A 3 -20.74 -11.52 -16.75
C PRO A 3 -20.16 -12.33 -15.59
N VAL A 4 -19.19 -13.16 -15.92
CA VAL A 4 -18.45 -14.02 -15.00
C VAL A 4 -17.58 -13.12 -14.11
N GLY A 5 -17.88 -13.10 -12.81
CA GLY A 5 -16.95 -12.84 -11.72
C GLY A 5 -15.98 -11.65 -11.84
N PHE A 6 -16.49 -10.41 -11.91
CA PHE A 6 -15.66 -9.27 -11.52
C PHE A 6 -15.38 -9.36 -10.02
N LEU A 7 -14.11 -9.47 -9.62
CA LEU A 7 -13.69 -9.22 -8.25
C LEU A 7 -14.29 -7.87 -7.82
N ASN A 8 -15.15 -7.85 -6.81
CA ASN A 8 -15.72 -6.61 -6.33
C ASN A 8 -14.55 -5.72 -5.82
N PRO A 9 -14.28 -4.56 -6.45
CA PRO A 9 -13.11 -3.75 -6.13
C PRO A 9 -13.11 -3.29 -4.67
N VAL A 10 -14.30 -3.14 -4.08
CA VAL A 10 -14.46 -2.84 -2.65
C VAL A 10 -13.93 -3.99 -1.79
N LEU A 11 -14.26 -5.24 -2.15
CA LEU A 11 -13.77 -6.42 -1.44
C LEU A 11 -12.24 -6.54 -1.55
N ALA A 12 -11.68 -6.26 -2.73
CA ALA A 12 -10.24 -6.27 -2.95
C ALA A 12 -9.53 -5.26 -2.03
N VAL A 13 -10.05 -4.03 -1.95
CA VAL A 13 -9.51 -2.99 -1.06
C VAL A 13 -9.62 -3.41 0.40
N VAL A 14 -10.73 -4.01 0.83
CA VAL A 14 -10.89 -4.52 2.20
C VAL A 14 -9.83 -5.57 2.53
N VAL A 15 -9.62 -6.56 1.65
CA VAL A 15 -8.60 -7.60 1.85
C VAL A 15 -7.20 -6.99 1.92
N ILE A 16 -6.87 -6.08 1.01
CA ILE A 16 -5.58 -5.37 1.00
C ILE A 16 -5.39 -4.59 2.31
N THR A 17 -6.43 -3.93 2.81
CA THR A 17 -6.38 -3.15 4.06
C THR A 17 -6.09 -4.05 5.26
N VAL A 18 -6.73 -5.22 5.35
CA VAL A 18 -6.46 -6.21 6.40
C VAL A 18 -5.01 -6.69 6.34
N VAL A 19 -4.48 -6.94 5.14
CA VAL A 19 -3.07 -7.33 4.93
C VAL A 19 -2.13 -6.22 5.40
N VAL A 20 -2.36 -4.98 4.97
CA VAL A 20 -1.57 -3.81 5.38
C VAL A 20 -1.58 -3.66 6.90
N LEU A 21 -2.75 -3.72 7.53
CA LEU A 21 -2.89 -3.60 8.98
C LEU A 21 -2.12 -4.70 9.71
N TYR A 22 -2.29 -5.95 9.29
CA TYR A 22 -1.60 -7.10 9.88
C TYR A 22 -0.07 -6.96 9.82
N TYR A 23 0.47 -6.61 8.65
CA TYR A 23 1.91 -6.43 8.49
C TYR A 23 2.42 -5.17 9.19
N SER A 24 1.61 -4.11 9.29
CA SER A 24 1.97 -2.89 10.03
C SER A 24 2.10 -3.18 11.52
N VAL A 25 1.17 -3.93 12.10
CA VAL A 25 1.23 -4.36 13.51
C VAL A 25 2.48 -5.23 13.74
N ARG A 26 2.78 -6.17 12.84
CA ARG A 26 3.99 -7.00 12.96
C ARG A 26 5.29 -6.21 12.78
N LEU A 27 5.31 -5.26 11.85
CA LEU A 27 6.43 -4.34 11.64
C LEU A 27 6.68 -3.53 12.90
N HIS A 28 5.64 -2.92 13.47
CA HIS A 28 5.72 -2.14 14.70
C HIS A 28 6.24 -2.98 15.88
N ARG A 29 5.65 -4.17 16.12
CA ARG A 29 6.13 -5.07 17.19
C ARG A 29 7.58 -5.48 17.00
N GLY A 30 8.03 -5.70 15.76
CA GLY A 30 9.43 -6.01 15.45
C GLY A 30 10.37 -4.85 15.75
N LEU A 31 9.99 -3.64 15.35
CA LEU A 31 10.75 -2.41 15.60
C LEU A 31 10.83 -2.06 17.08
N VAL A 32 9.76 -2.26 17.85
CA VAL A 32 9.74 -1.97 19.29
C VAL A 32 10.48 -3.05 20.08
N GLY A 33 10.19 -4.33 19.80
CA GLY A 33 10.74 -5.45 20.57
C GLY A 33 12.23 -5.71 20.34
N ARG A 34 12.79 -5.30 19.19
CA ARG A 34 14.22 -5.49 18.84
C ARG A 34 14.79 -4.29 18.08
N SER A 35 14.58 -3.09 18.62
CA SER A 35 14.90 -1.81 17.95
C SER A 35 16.31 -1.76 17.36
N LEU A 36 17.35 -2.06 18.13
CA LEU A 36 18.74 -2.02 17.67
C LEU A 36 19.01 -2.97 16.49
N PHE A 37 18.56 -4.22 16.56
CA PHE A 37 18.77 -5.20 15.49
C PHE A 37 17.93 -4.90 14.23
N SER A 38 16.69 -4.44 14.41
CA SER A 38 15.81 -4.08 13.29
C SER A 38 16.29 -2.81 12.58
N GLN A 39 16.74 -1.79 13.33
CA GLN A 39 17.33 -0.59 12.76
C GLN A 39 18.64 -0.91 12.02
N ALA A 40 19.53 -1.70 12.63
CA ALA A 40 20.76 -2.15 11.96
C ALA A 40 20.48 -2.87 10.64
N ARG A 41 19.43 -3.69 10.56
CA ARG A 41 19.02 -4.35 9.32
C ARG A 41 18.46 -3.41 8.27
N LEU A 42 17.67 -2.43 8.68
CA LEU A 42 17.17 -1.39 7.77
C LEU A 42 18.31 -0.58 7.16
N PHE A 43 19.35 -0.29 7.95
CA PHE A 43 20.59 0.36 7.50
C PHE A 43 21.44 -0.55 6.60
N LEU A 44 21.70 -1.80 7.00
CA LEU A 44 22.49 -2.75 6.20
C LEU A 44 21.82 -3.08 4.86
N LYS A 45 20.49 -3.03 4.79
CA LYS A 45 19.72 -3.18 3.55
C LYS A 45 19.18 -1.85 3.03
N ALA A 46 19.96 -0.77 3.15
CA ALA A 46 19.54 0.58 2.79
C ALA A 46 18.91 0.70 1.40
N GLY A 47 19.42 0.02 0.37
CA GLY A 47 18.85 0.08 -0.98
C GLY A 47 17.40 -0.40 -1.03
N TRP A 48 17.14 -1.56 -0.40
CA TRP A 48 15.81 -2.16 -0.30
C TRP A 48 14.87 -1.35 0.61
N THR A 49 15.39 -0.83 1.72
CA THR A 49 14.64 0.05 2.62
C THR A 49 14.23 1.34 1.93
N LYS A 50 15.15 1.97 1.19
CA LYS A 50 14.88 3.18 0.40
C LYS A 50 13.82 2.90 -0.65
N ALA A 51 13.92 1.80 -1.41
CA ALA A 51 12.92 1.43 -2.41
C ALA A 51 11.52 1.23 -1.80
N ALA A 52 11.43 0.60 -0.61
CA ALA A 52 10.15 0.43 0.07
C ALA A 52 9.58 1.77 0.57
N LEU A 53 10.42 2.67 1.10
CA LEU A 53 10.00 4.01 1.54
C LEU A 53 9.61 4.90 0.36
N THR A 54 10.32 4.86 -0.75
CA THR A 54 9.96 5.61 -1.96
C THR A 54 8.66 5.10 -2.55
N SER A 55 8.45 3.78 -2.58
CA SER A 55 7.17 3.19 -2.99
C SER A 55 6.02 3.62 -2.07
N LEU A 56 6.25 3.73 -0.76
CA LEU A 56 5.25 4.21 0.19
C LEU A 56 4.94 5.70 -0.01
N ALA A 57 5.96 6.52 -0.27
CA ALA A 57 5.75 7.93 -0.58
C ALA A 57 4.96 8.10 -1.90
N LEU A 58 5.31 7.31 -2.92
CA LEU A 58 4.59 7.34 -4.21
C LEU A 58 3.15 6.88 -4.06
N SER A 59 2.87 5.89 -3.20
CA SER A 59 1.51 5.42 -2.96
C SER A 59 0.62 6.53 -2.40
N PHE A 60 1.17 7.35 -1.50
CA PHE A 60 0.46 8.52 -0.97
C PHE A 60 0.17 9.56 -2.07
N VAL A 61 1.14 9.84 -2.94
CA VAL A 61 0.94 10.76 -4.09
C VAL A 61 -0.17 10.25 -5.00
N VAL A 62 -0.14 8.97 -5.36
CA VAL A 62 -1.17 8.34 -6.21
C VAL A 62 -2.55 8.41 -5.56
N PHE A 63 -2.64 8.19 -4.24
CA PHE A 63 -3.88 8.32 -3.49
C PHE A 63 -4.43 9.75 -3.53
N VAL A 64 -3.58 10.75 -3.31
CA VAL A 64 -3.97 12.18 -3.39
C VAL A 64 -4.45 12.53 -4.79
N LEU A 65 -3.82 12.01 -5.85
CA LEU A 65 -4.29 12.19 -7.23
C LEU A 65 -5.69 11.58 -7.43
N GLY A 66 -5.97 10.41 -6.87
CA GLY A 66 -7.32 9.83 -6.87
C GLY A 66 -8.34 10.75 -6.18
N ARG A 67 -7.96 11.38 -5.07
CA ARG A 67 -8.83 12.39 -4.41
C ARG A 67 -9.03 13.63 -5.27
N ALA A 68 -8.01 14.10 -5.97
CA ALA A 68 -8.12 15.22 -6.91
C ALA A 68 -9.16 14.93 -8.01
N VAL A 69 -9.16 13.72 -8.58
CA VAL A 69 -10.20 13.29 -9.54
C VAL A 69 -11.60 13.39 -8.95
N SER A 70 -11.76 13.00 -7.68
CA SER A 70 -13.06 13.10 -6.97
C SER A 70 -13.53 14.56 -6.89
N PHE A 71 -12.63 15.50 -6.59
CA PHE A 71 -12.96 16.92 -6.57
C PHE A 71 -13.28 17.47 -7.96
N LEU A 72 -12.53 17.09 -9.00
CA LEU A 72 -12.83 17.52 -10.37
C LEU A 72 -14.22 17.05 -10.83
N VAL A 73 -14.63 15.84 -10.45
CA VAL A 73 -15.99 15.36 -10.71
C VAL A 73 -17.03 16.18 -9.96
N LEU A 74 -16.80 16.48 -8.68
CA LEU A 74 -17.71 17.32 -7.87
C LEU A 74 -17.86 18.74 -8.41
N PHE A 75 -16.79 19.32 -8.97
CA PHE A 75 -16.82 20.64 -9.60
C PHE A 75 -17.37 20.62 -11.04
N GLY A 76 -17.78 19.47 -11.55
CA GLY A 76 -18.33 19.33 -12.91
C GLY A 76 -17.28 19.40 -14.03
N ALA A 77 -15.98 19.36 -13.70
CA ALA A 77 -14.89 19.35 -14.68
C ALA A 77 -14.68 17.96 -15.31
N LEU A 78 -15.17 16.89 -14.67
CA LEU A 78 -15.11 15.52 -15.16
C LEU A 78 -16.47 14.82 -15.04
N PRO A 79 -16.79 13.87 -15.93
CA PRO A 79 -18.01 13.07 -15.81
C PRO A 79 -17.94 12.12 -14.60
N GLY A 80 -19.10 11.78 -14.03
CA GLY A 80 -19.19 10.86 -12.88
C GLY A 80 -18.53 9.49 -13.11
N THR A 81 -18.47 9.03 -14.36
CA THR A 81 -17.80 7.79 -14.77
C THR A 81 -16.29 7.80 -14.52
N ALA A 82 -15.66 8.97 -14.37
CA ALA A 82 -14.26 9.11 -14.00
C ALA A 82 -13.97 8.58 -12.58
N VAL A 83 -14.97 8.56 -11.70
CA VAL A 83 -14.87 7.96 -10.36
C VAL A 83 -14.69 6.45 -10.48
N ASP A 84 -15.49 5.80 -11.32
CA ASP A 84 -15.49 4.34 -11.44
C ASP A 84 -14.27 3.80 -12.19
N THR A 85 -13.75 4.58 -13.12
CA THR A 85 -12.65 4.18 -13.99
C THR A 85 -11.29 4.65 -13.47
N VAL A 86 -11.11 5.96 -13.28
CA VAL A 86 -9.81 6.54 -12.95
C VAL A 86 -9.57 6.52 -11.45
N ARG A 87 -10.50 7.06 -10.65
CA ARG A 87 -10.31 7.13 -9.20
C ARG A 87 -10.17 5.75 -8.57
N ASN A 88 -11.08 4.82 -8.87
CA ASN A 88 -11.03 3.48 -8.29
C ASN A 88 -9.73 2.74 -8.69
N ALA A 89 -9.22 2.95 -9.91
CA ALA A 89 -7.94 2.39 -10.34
C ALA A 89 -6.75 2.99 -9.57
N LEU A 90 -6.74 4.32 -9.37
CA LEU A 90 -5.71 5.00 -8.57
C LEU A 90 -5.75 4.56 -7.10
N ASP A 91 -6.94 4.42 -6.52
CA ASP A 91 -7.11 3.91 -5.16
C ASP A 91 -6.56 2.49 -5.03
N LEU A 92 -6.89 1.60 -5.98
CA LEU A 92 -6.38 0.22 -5.97
C LEU A 92 -4.85 0.18 -6.13
N ALA A 93 -4.29 0.98 -7.05
CA ALA A 93 -2.85 1.08 -7.23
C ALA A 93 -2.15 1.57 -5.95
N SER A 94 -2.67 2.62 -5.32
CA SER A 94 -2.13 3.15 -4.06
C SER A 94 -2.17 2.11 -2.93
N ALA A 95 -3.26 1.33 -2.85
CA ALA A 95 -3.41 0.28 -1.85
C ALA A 95 -2.38 -0.85 -2.06
N LEU A 96 -2.19 -1.30 -3.30
CA LEU A 96 -1.20 -2.32 -3.65
C LEU A 96 0.23 -1.86 -3.37
N MET A 97 0.58 -0.63 -3.74
CA MET A 97 1.91 -0.06 -3.45
C MET A 97 2.17 0.05 -1.95
N THR A 98 1.15 0.43 -1.18
CA THR A 98 1.23 0.50 0.29
C THR A 98 1.44 -0.89 0.88
N ALA A 99 0.64 -1.87 0.45
CA ALA A 99 0.77 -3.26 0.88
C ALA A 99 2.16 -3.84 0.56
N PHE A 100 2.65 -3.60 -0.66
CA PHE A 100 3.99 -4.01 -1.05
C PHE A 100 5.04 -3.39 -0.14
N SER A 101 4.99 -2.08 0.07
CA SER A 101 5.96 -1.34 0.88
C SER A 101 6.02 -1.84 2.33
N VAL A 102 4.86 -2.01 2.97
CA VAL A 102 4.77 -2.47 4.37
C VAL A 102 5.22 -3.93 4.50
N CYS A 103 4.79 -4.80 3.58
CA CYS A 103 5.26 -6.20 3.56
C CYS A 103 6.78 -6.24 3.41
N PHE A 104 7.33 -5.45 2.49
CA PHE A 104 8.76 -5.45 2.20
C PHE A 104 9.59 -4.96 3.39
N LEU A 105 9.17 -3.86 4.05
CA LEU A 105 9.79 -3.38 5.28
C LEU A 105 9.76 -4.44 6.38
N TYR A 106 8.64 -5.15 6.54
CA TYR A 106 8.56 -6.26 7.47
C TYR A 106 9.54 -7.39 7.12
N PHE A 107 9.66 -7.77 5.84
CA PHE A 107 10.63 -8.79 5.41
C PHE A 107 12.09 -8.37 5.63
N VAL A 108 12.40 -7.08 5.50
CA VAL A 108 13.75 -6.55 5.80
C VAL A 108 14.09 -6.71 7.28
N ILE A 109 13.14 -6.39 8.18
CA ILE A 109 13.39 -6.47 9.63
C ILE A 109 13.28 -7.89 10.19
N LYS A 110 12.54 -8.80 9.55
CA LYS A 110 12.31 -10.15 10.04
C LYS A 110 13.64 -10.94 10.08
N PRO A 111 14.05 -11.50 11.24
CA PRO A 111 15.21 -12.38 11.29
C PRO A 111 14.97 -13.61 10.42
N ARG A 112 15.95 -13.98 9.57
CA ARG A 112 15.93 -15.32 8.96
C ARG A 112 16.11 -16.29 10.11
N ARG A 113 15.17 -17.23 10.28
CA ARG A 113 15.45 -18.41 11.12
C ARG A 113 16.62 -19.12 10.41
N ALA A 114 17.73 -19.26 11.11
CA ALA A 114 18.76 -20.20 10.68
C ALA A 114 18.11 -21.59 10.76
N THR A 115 17.77 -22.14 9.61
CA THR A 115 17.63 -23.59 9.44
C THR A 115 19.02 -24.18 9.40
#